data_AF-X1B816-F1
#
_entry.id   AF-X1B816-F1
#
_cell.length_a   1.000
_cell.length_b   1.000
_cell.length_c   1.000
_cell.angle_alpha   90.00
_cell.angle_beta   90.00
_cell.angle_gamma   90.00
#
_symmetry.space_group_name_H-M   'P 1'
#
loop_
_entity.id
_entity.type
_entity.pdbx_description
1 polymer ?
#
loop_
_entity_poly.entity_id
_entity_poly.type
_entity_poly.pdbx_seq_one_letter_code
_entity_poly.pdbx_strand_id
1 'polypeptide(L)'
;MQKHEKPKKEIKKEKKEEEKKEEEEKEEERVEEPKLLDDPIKVKDILFMYILSLEGKAWAYLDLVVHPETQKHKKDVGEARLAIDTIDAIYKIIEDHLSPEEKKDIQVRLTNLRLNFVK
;
A
#
# COMPACT_ATOMS: atom_id res chain seq x y z
N MET A 1 -24.70 -29.21 -58.95
CA MET A 1 -23.89 -28.75 -57.79
C MET A 1 -24.51 -27.45 -57.27
N GLN A 2 -25.41 -27.53 -56.29
CA GLN A 2 -25.96 -26.33 -55.64
C GLN A 2 -24.93 -25.83 -54.62
N LYS A 3 -24.43 -24.61 -54.81
CA LYS A 3 -23.62 -23.91 -53.82
C LYS A 3 -24.58 -23.49 -52.69
N HIS A 4 -24.46 -24.11 -51.52
CA HIS A 4 -25.17 -23.65 -50.33
C HIS A 4 -24.60 -22.30 -49.90
N GLU A 5 -25.33 -21.23 -50.20
CA GLU A 5 -25.07 -19.88 -49.71
C GLU A 5 -25.61 -19.82 -48.28
N LYS A 6 -24.72 -19.66 -47.28
CA LYS A 6 -25.11 -19.57 -45.88
C LYS A 6 -26.09 -18.38 -45.67
N PRO A 7 -27.18 -18.56 -44.90
CA PRO A 7 -28.19 -17.51 -44.74
C PRO A 7 -27.63 -16.28 -44.03
N LYS A 8 -27.96 -15.07 -44.54
CA LYS A 8 -27.52 -13.75 -44.04
C LYS A 8 -27.67 -13.50 -42.52
N LYS A 9 -28.45 -14.31 -41.81
CA LYS A 9 -28.61 -14.26 -40.34
C LYS A 9 -27.46 -14.94 -39.58
N GLU A 10 -26.83 -15.97 -40.14
CA GLU A 10 -25.68 -16.66 -39.52
C GLU A 10 -24.42 -15.80 -39.61
N ILE A 11 -24.20 -15.16 -40.76
CA ILE A 11 -23.08 -14.23 -41.00
C ILE A 11 -23.12 -13.01 -40.06
N LYS A 12 -24.33 -12.54 -39.69
CA LYS A 12 -24.51 -11.43 -38.74
C LYS A 12 -24.30 -11.82 -37.27
N LYS A 13 -24.46 -13.10 -36.92
CA LYS A 13 -24.19 -13.59 -35.56
C LYS A 13 -22.71 -13.86 -35.37
N GLU A 14 -22.05 -14.50 -36.34
CA GLU A 14 -20.60 -14.75 -36.32
C GLU A 14 -19.81 -13.43 -36.21
N LYS A 15 -20.15 -12.39 -37.00
CA LYS A 15 -19.50 -11.07 -36.88
C LYS A 15 -19.69 -10.39 -35.53
N LYS A 16 -20.85 -10.59 -34.89
CA LYS A 16 -21.17 -9.95 -33.61
C LYS A 16 -20.52 -10.69 -32.43
N GLU A 17 -20.20 -11.97 -32.59
CA GLU A 17 -19.45 -12.77 -31.63
C GLU A 17 -17.93 -12.56 -31.80
N GLU A 18 -17.44 -12.34 -33.02
CA GLU A 18 -16.05 -11.91 -33.29
C GLU A 18 -15.76 -10.50 -32.75
N GLU A 19 -16.65 -9.52 -32.98
CA GLU A 19 -16.50 -8.16 -32.42
C GLU A 19 -16.52 -8.18 -30.88
N LYS A 20 -17.31 -9.07 -30.26
CA LYS A 20 -17.37 -9.21 -28.80
C LYS A 20 -16.12 -9.87 -28.23
N LYS A 21 -15.55 -10.85 -28.93
CA LYS A 21 -14.28 -11.48 -28.55
C LYS A 21 -13.08 -10.54 -28.73
N GLU A 22 -13.07 -9.72 -29.78
CA GLU A 22 -12.04 -8.68 -29.95
C GLU A 22 -12.15 -7.57 -28.90
N GLU A 23 -13.37 -7.23 -28.44
CA GLU A 23 -13.56 -6.29 -27.32
C GLU A 23 -13.12 -6.89 -25.98
N GLU A 24 -13.42 -8.17 -25.71
CA GLU A 24 -12.98 -8.89 -24.50
C GLU A 24 -11.45 -9.13 -24.48
N GLU A 25 -10.83 -9.50 -25.61
CA GLU A 25 -9.36 -9.63 -25.72
C GLU A 25 -8.64 -8.27 -25.60
N LYS A 26 -9.25 -7.16 -26.06
CA LYS A 26 -8.71 -5.80 -25.86
C LYS A 26 -8.85 -5.30 -24.42
N GLU A 27 -9.80 -5.82 -23.66
CA GLU A 27 -9.97 -5.49 -22.24
C GLU A 27 -8.95 -6.24 -21.36
N GLU A 28 -8.61 -7.49 -21.71
CA GLU A 28 -7.60 -8.29 -21.00
C GLU A 28 -6.15 -7.78 -21.16
N GLU A 29 -5.88 -6.96 -22.19
CA GLU A 29 -4.56 -6.36 -22.46
C GLU A 29 -4.49 -4.85 -22.20
N ARG A 30 -5.38 -4.29 -21.37
CA ARG A 30 -5.16 -2.94 -20.80
C ARG A 30 -4.06 -3.01 -19.76
N VAL A 31 -2.81 -2.95 -20.23
CA VAL A 31 -1.70 -2.49 -19.42
C VAL A 31 -2.01 -1.02 -19.09
N GLU A 32 -2.56 -0.75 -17.91
CA GLU A 32 -2.70 0.63 -17.43
C GLU A 32 -1.31 1.25 -17.44
N GLU A 33 -1.10 2.26 -18.30
CA GLU A 33 0.14 3.02 -18.28
C GLU A 33 0.35 3.57 -16.86
N PRO A 34 1.54 3.38 -16.27
CA PRO A 34 1.78 3.81 -14.90
C PRO A 34 1.53 5.31 -14.80
N LYS A 35 0.51 5.69 -14.02
CA LYS A 35 0.19 7.10 -13.76
C LYS A 35 1.39 7.74 -13.04
N LEU A 36 2.06 8.64 -13.74
CA LEU A 36 3.11 9.46 -13.16
C LEU A 36 2.48 10.48 -12.20
N LEU A 37 3.22 10.82 -11.14
CA LEU A 37 2.82 11.89 -10.22
C LEU A 37 3.11 13.25 -10.89
N ASP A 38 2.22 14.22 -10.68
CA ASP A 38 2.42 15.59 -11.16
C ASP A 38 3.56 16.30 -10.40
N ASP A 39 3.71 15.97 -9.11
CA ASP A 39 4.74 16.54 -8.22
C ASP A 39 5.60 15.43 -7.57
N PRO A 40 6.88 15.71 -7.28
CA PRO A 40 7.73 14.80 -6.51
C PRO A 40 7.20 14.57 -5.08
N ILE A 41 7.36 13.35 -4.57
CA ILE A 41 7.10 13.03 -3.17
C ILE A 41 8.06 13.81 -2.29
N LYS A 42 7.55 14.55 -1.29
CA LYS A 42 8.40 15.30 -0.38
C LYS A 42 9.09 14.35 0.60
N VAL A 43 10.31 14.69 0.98
CA VAL A 43 11.10 13.90 1.95
C VAL A 43 10.35 13.71 3.27
N LYS A 44 9.60 14.73 3.75
CA LYS A 44 8.79 14.63 4.96
C LYS A 44 7.76 13.49 4.89
N ASP A 45 7.17 13.26 3.71
CA ASP A 45 6.12 12.27 3.51
C ASP A 45 6.72 10.86 3.50
N ILE A 46 7.92 10.70 2.92
CA ILE A 46 8.71 9.45 3.00
C ILE A 46 9.07 9.14 4.46
N LEU A 47 9.53 10.14 5.21
CA LEU A 47 9.88 9.97 6.62
C LEU A 47 8.66 9.65 7.48
N PHE A 48 7.49 10.23 7.17
CA PHE A 48 6.23 9.87 7.79
C PHE A 48 5.84 8.40 7.50
N MET A 49 5.99 7.94 6.26
CA MET A 49 5.79 6.52 5.92
C MET A 49 6.71 5.59 6.71
N TYR A 50 7.98 5.98 6.91
CA TYR A 50 8.90 5.22 7.76
C TYR A 50 8.47 5.20 9.22
N ILE A 51 7.96 6.30 9.77
CA ILE A 51 7.40 6.34 11.12
C ILE A 51 6.27 5.31 11.27
N LEU A 52 5.33 5.26 10.31
CA LEU A 52 4.22 4.29 10.35
C LEU A 52 4.71 2.84 10.24
N SER A 53 5.72 2.59 9.40
CA SER A 53 6.32 1.26 9.26
C SER A 53 7.01 0.81 10.56
N LEU A 54 7.79 1.71 11.18
CA LEU A 54 8.47 1.47 12.44
C LEU A 54 7.48 1.27 13.59
N GLU A 55 6.38 2.02 13.62
CA GLU A 55 5.31 1.84 14.60
C GLU A 55 4.75 0.40 14.52
N GLY A 56 4.44 -0.08 13.32
CA GLY A 56 3.97 -1.46 13.12
C GLY A 56 4.96 -2.50 13.63
N LYS A 57 6.26 -2.31 13.37
CA LYS A 57 7.32 -3.18 13.90
C LYS A 57 7.42 -3.10 15.42
N ALA A 58 7.33 -1.92 16.01
CA ALA A 58 7.36 -1.75 17.45
C ALA A 58 6.20 -2.49 18.12
N TRP A 59 4.98 -2.37 17.60
CA TRP A 59 3.83 -3.14 18.10
C TRP A 59 4.04 -4.65 18.01
N ALA A 60 4.60 -5.15 16.90
CA ALA A 60 4.86 -6.58 16.72
C ALA A 60 5.96 -7.11 17.67
N TYR A 61 7.04 -6.34 17.86
CA TYR A 61 8.13 -6.71 18.77
C TYR A 61 7.79 -6.55 20.26
N LEU A 62 6.79 -5.72 20.58
CA LEU A 62 6.14 -5.70 21.89
C LEU A 62 5.20 -6.91 22.12
N ASP A 63 5.03 -7.77 21.11
CA ASP A 63 4.14 -8.94 21.12
C ASP A 63 2.64 -8.59 21.23
N LEU A 64 2.26 -7.38 20.82
CA LEU A 64 0.88 -6.90 20.86
C LEU A 64 0.11 -7.22 19.57
N VAL A 65 0.85 -7.47 18.48
CA VAL A 65 0.33 -7.95 17.19
C VAL A 65 1.32 -8.97 16.61
N VAL A 66 0.86 -9.77 15.65
CA VAL A 66 1.76 -10.69 14.92
C VAL A 66 2.67 -9.93 13.97
N HIS A 67 3.87 -10.47 13.73
CA HIS A 67 4.76 -9.96 12.68
C HIS A 67 4.14 -10.24 11.31
N PRO A 68 3.85 -9.22 10.47
CA PRO A 68 3.10 -9.41 9.23
C PRO A 68 3.83 -10.32 8.23
N GLU A 69 5.16 -10.32 8.23
CA GLU A 69 5.97 -11.13 7.32
C GLU A 69 6.08 -12.61 7.73
N THR A 70 5.83 -12.95 9.00
CA THR A 70 5.93 -14.35 9.48
C THR A 70 4.62 -14.92 9.99
N GLN A 71 3.61 -14.07 10.21
CA GLN A 71 2.34 -14.42 10.84
C GLN A 71 2.50 -15.08 12.22
N LYS A 72 3.58 -14.73 12.93
CA LYS A 72 3.92 -15.28 14.24
C LYS A 72 4.19 -14.19 15.26
N HIS A 73 3.94 -14.54 16.52
CA HIS A 73 4.37 -13.79 17.68
C HIS A 73 5.88 -13.96 17.87
N LYS A 74 6.59 -12.85 18.11
CA LYS A 74 8.01 -12.83 18.46
C LYS A 74 8.32 -11.54 19.22
N LYS A 75 8.44 -11.66 20.54
CA LYS A 75 8.84 -10.57 21.42
C LYS A 75 10.34 -10.31 21.31
N ASP A 76 10.71 -9.06 21.08
CA ASP A 76 12.09 -8.57 21.18
C ASP A 76 12.09 -7.11 21.63
N VAL A 77 12.40 -6.88 22.91
CA VAL A 77 12.35 -5.54 23.51
C VAL A 77 13.47 -4.65 22.96
N GLY A 78 14.59 -5.22 22.50
CA GLY A 78 15.67 -4.46 21.88
C GLY A 78 15.23 -3.85 20.56
N GLU A 79 14.60 -4.67 19.72
CA GLU A 79 14.05 -4.22 18.42
C GLU A 79 12.89 -3.22 18.61
N ALA A 80 12.00 -3.45 19.59
CA ALA A 80 10.94 -2.50 19.91
C ALA A 80 11.50 -1.14 20.35
N ARG A 81 12.54 -1.12 21.20
CA ARG A 81 13.23 0.10 21.60
C ARG A 81 13.85 0.81 20.40
N LEU A 82 14.58 0.07 19.56
CA LEU A 82 15.23 0.63 18.37
C LEU A 82 14.20 1.33 17.46
N ALA A 83 13.04 0.71 17.23
CA ALA A 83 11.97 1.32 16.46
C ALA A 83 11.43 2.60 17.10
N ILE A 84 11.14 2.58 18.40
CA ILE A 84 10.62 3.74 19.16
C ILE A 84 11.61 4.92 19.15
N ASP A 85 12.89 4.64 19.43
CA ASP A 85 13.94 5.66 19.47
C ASP A 85 14.18 6.24 18.07
N THR A 86 14.08 5.41 17.02
CA THR A 86 14.19 5.87 15.62
C THR A 86 13.02 6.77 15.23
N ILE A 87 11.78 6.44 15.62
CA ILE A 87 10.61 7.31 15.38
C ILE A 87 10.82 8.67 16.05
N ASP A 88 11.30 8.70 17.30
CA ASP A 88 11.58 9.94 18.02
C ASP A 88 12.68 10.77 17.35
N ALA A 89 13.74 10.12 16.86
CA ALA A 89 14.80 10.77 16.12
C ALA A 89 14.31 11.38 14.80
N ILE A 90 13.52 10.63 14.02
CA ILE A 90 12.92 11.12 12.77
C ILE A 90 12.00 12.31 13.06
N TYR A 91 11.13 12.20 14.06
CA TYR A 91 10.20 13.27 14.43
C TYR A 91 10.94 14.59 14.71
N LYS A 92 12.00 14.55 15.52
CA LYS A 92 12.84 15.73 15.82
C LYS A 92 13.48 16.35 14.58
N ILE A 93 13.83 15.55 13.57
CA ILE A 93 14.42 16.04 12.32
C ILE A 93 13.38 16.76 11.46
N ILE A 94 12.15 16.24 11.41
CA ILE A 94 11.11 16.75 10.49
C ILE A 94 10.14 17.72 11.16
N GLU A 95 10.25 17.96 12.46
CA GLU A 95 9.25 18.70 13.24
C GLU A 95 8.86 20.04 12.60
N ASP A 96 9.83 20.84 12.15
CA ASP A 96 9.56 22.16 11.55
C ASP A 96 8.88 22.11 10.17
N HIS A 97 8.84 20.92 9.56
CA HIS A 97 8.17 20.67 8.28
C HIS A 97 6.74 20.12 8.43
N LEU A 98 6.29 19.86 9.66
CA LEU A 98 5.00 19.26 9.96
C LEU A 98 3.96 20.32 10.34
N SER A 99 2.73 20.12 9.87
CA SER A 99 1.55 20.79 10.39
C SER A 99 1.30 20.44 11.86
N PRO A 100 0.56 21.28 12.60
CA PRO A 100 0.19 20.98 13.99
C PRO A 100 -0.54 19.64 14.17
N GLU A 101 -1.32 19.23 13.16
CA GLU A 101 -2.05 17.95 13.17
C GLU A 101 -1.10 16.77 13.00
N GLU A 102 -0.18 16.80 12.03
CA GLU A 102 0.85 15.77 11.85
C GLU A 102 1.73 15.64 13.09
N LYS A 103 2.12 16.76 13.73
CA LYS A 103 2.87 16.74 14.99
C LYS A 103 2.11 15.99 16.08
N LYS A 104 0.83 16.32 16.26
CA LYS A 104 -0.01 15.69 17.29
C LYS A 104 -0.18 14.20 17.02
N ASP A 105 -0.39 13.79 15.77
CA ASP A 105 -0.54 12.38 15.40
C ASP A 105 0.72 11.57 15.78
N ILE A 106 1.91 12.03 15.38
CA ILE A 106 3.18 11.34 15.71
C ILE A 106 3.41 11.30 17.22
N GLN A 107 3.14 12.39 17.95
CA GLN A 107 3.30 12.44 19.40
C GLN A 107 2.38 11.45 20.12
N VAL A 108 1.13 11.30 19.67
CA VAL A 108 0.19 10.32 20.21
C VAL A 108 0.69 8.90 19.99
N ARG A 109 1.17 8.58 18.78
CA ARG A 109 1.78 7.27 18.46
C ARG A 109 2.97 6.96 19.36
N LEU A 110 3.93 7.88 19.46
CA LEU A 110 5.10 7.74 20.33
C LEU A 110 4.71 7.55 21.80
N THR A 111 3.73 8.30 22.28
CA THR A 111 3.24 8.18 23.66
C THR A 111 2.66 6.79 23.90
N ASN A 112 1.81 6.30 23.00
CA ASN A 112 1.21 4.98 23.11
C ASN A 112 2.26 3.86 23.09
N LEU A 113 3.26 3.95 22.20
CA LEU A 113 4.35 2.98 22.14
C LEU A 113 5.15 2.95 23.44
N ARG A 114 5.56 4.13 23.94
CA ARG A 114 6.34 4.26 25.19
C ARG A 114 5.58 3.72 26.40
N LEU A 115 4.27 4.01 26.51
CA LEU A 115 3.44 3.49 27.59
C LEU A 115 3.35 1.97 27.59
N ASN A 116 3.35 1.33 26.43
CA ASN A 116 3.32 -0.13 26.34
C ASN A 116 4.70 -0.78 26.41
N PHE A 117 5.77 -0.05 26.10
CA PHE A 117 7.15 -0.51 26.26
C PHE A 117 7.57 -0.65 27.73
N VAL A 118 7.06 0.21 28.61
CA VAL A 118 7.40 0.21 30.05
C VAL A 118 6.59 -0.82 30.85
N LYS A 119 5.49 -1.34 30.28
CA LYS A 119 4.67 -2.40 30.90
C LYS A 119 5.35 -3.76 30.80
#